data_AF-A0A258UDW8-F1
#
_entry.id   AF-A0A258UDW8-F1
#
_cell.length_a   1.000
_cell.length_b   1.000
_cell.length_c   1.000
_cell.angle_alpha   90.00
_cell.angle_beta   90.00
_cell.angle_gamma   90.00
#
_symmetry.space_group_name_H-M   'P 1'
#
loop_
_entity.id
_entity.type
_entity.pdbx_description
1 polymer ?
#
loop_
_entity_poly.entity_id
_entity_poly.type
_entity_poly.pdbx_seq_one_letter_code
_entity_poly.pdbx_strand_id
1 'polypeptide(L)'
;MSKKNKLIKFIDTIKFQIYFSMKDNLVFLTESELDRPLYRIFSFQRLEEIFQENKLTLVKPRLWEDPFENFILNSIGYLPDGREFQIGFRDNFYGQCWSLTKESDAMWRIYSPKKNGVKVKTTIRKLFTPLFQAGGKHTKNNGIMYNLSSFVGKVKYANTKTLTTMLKDEKRMSDRIFDQSGWGQASTFFFKRVAFQHEKEVRLIYNSQHDNQFDTFKFEIVPNDIFDEIVFDPRMNLSDYQEMRSKLLSWGYQNKIIQSGLYKIKTFTISLRSL
;
A
#
# COMPACT_ATOMS: atom_id res chain seq x y z
N MET A 1 -5.53 -16.09 -37.96
CA MET A 1 -4.91 -15.51 -36.75
C MET A 1 -4.11 -16.57 -36.00
N SER A 2 -2.81 -16.36 -35.79
CA SER A 2 -1.93 -17.27 -35.02
C SER A 2 -2.45 -17.53 -33.59
N LYS A 3 -2.24 -18.74 -33.05
CA LYS A 3 -2.55 -19.08 -31.64
C LYS A 3 -1.95 -18.07 -30.64
N LYS A 4 -0.76 -17.53 -30.94
CA LYS A 4 -0.08 -16.49 -30.15
C LYS A 4 -0.87 -15.17 -30.16
N ASN A 5 -1.43 -14.77 -31.30
CA ASN A 5 -2.24 -13.54 -31.42
C ASN A 5 -3.61 -13.68 -30.75
N LYS A 6 -4.19 -14.89 -30.71
CA LYS A 6 -5.41 -15.16 -29.93
C LYS A 6 -5.15 -15.11 -28.42
N LEU A 7 -4.02 -15.67 -27.97
CA LEU A 7 -3.62 -15.66 -26.56
C LEU A 7 -3.32 -14.22 -26.07
N ILE A 8 -2.59 -13.43 -26.86
CA ILE A 8 -2.31 -12.02 -26.54
C ILE A 8 -3.61 -11.22 -26.43
N LYS A 9 -4.49 -11.33 -27.44
CA LYS A 9 -5.78 -10.61 -27.44
C LYS A 9 -6.69 -11.02 -26.28
N PHE A 10 -6.64 -12.29 -25.87
CA PHE A 10 -7.36 -12.80 -24.71
C PHE A 10 -6.79 -12.27 -23.38
N ILE A 11 -5.46 -12.25 -23.22
CA ILE A 11 -4.78 -11.66 -22.06
C ILE A 11 -5.09 -10.16 -21.95
N ASP A 12 -5.07 -9.44 -23.08
CA ASP A 12 -5.38 -8.01 -23.10
C ASP A 12 -6.85 -7.73 -22.77
N THR A 13 -7.77 -8.60 -23.20
CA THR A 13 -9.19 -8.53 -22.84
C THR A 13 -9.40 -8.76 -21.34
N ILE A 14 -8.71 -9.75 -20.75
CA ILE A 14 -8.76 -10.01 -19.31
C ILE A 14 -8.17 -8.82 -18.52
N LYS A 15 -7.03 -8.27 -18.95
CA LYS A 15 -6.43 -7.08 -18.33
C LYS A 15 -7.36 -5.87 -18.41
N PHE A 16 -8.06 -5.70 -19.53
CA PHE A 16 -9.04 -4.63 -19.73
C PHE A 16 -10.30 -4.81 -18.87
N GLN A 17 -10.77 -6.05 -18.68
CA GLN A 17 -11.93 -6.34 -17.83
C GLN A 17 -11.60 -6.18 -16.33
N ILE A 18 -10.37 -6.53 -15.93
CA ILE A 18 -9.82 -6.25 -14.60
C ILE A 18 -9.66 -4.75 -14.36
N TYR A 19 -9.32 -3.97 -15.40
CA TYR A 19 -9.21 -2.52 -15.30
C TYR A 19 -10.55 -1.88 -14.92
N PHE A 20 -11.63 -2.23 -15.63
CA PHE A 20 -12.96 -1.70 -15.35
C PHE A 20 -13.52 -2.14 -13.99
N SER A 21 -13.02 -3.24 -13.42
CA SER A 21 -13.51 -3.78 -12.16
C SER A 21 -12.95 -3.11 -10.91
N MET A 22 -11.83 -2.38 -10.98
CA MET A 22 -11.17 -1.82 -9.78
C MET A 22 -11.77 -0.51 -9.29
N LYS A 23 -12.60 0.16 -10.11
CA LYS A 23 -13.10 1.51 -9.83
C LYS A 23 -13.86 1.57 -8.50
N ASP A 24 -14.68 0.56 -8.22
CA ASP A 24 -15.51 0.46 -7.02
C ASP A 24 -14.65 0.26 -5.74
N ASN A 25 -13.36 -0.05 -5.90
CA ASN A 25 -12.42 -0.35 -4.81
C ASN A 25 -11.42 0.78 -4.54
N LEU A 26 -11.57 1.91 -5.24
CA LEU A 26 -10.73 3.10 -5.05
C LEU A 26 -11.29 3.97 -3.91
N VAL A 27 -10.44 4.27 -2.93
CA VAL A 27 -10.78 5.17 -1.82
C VAL A 27 -10.02 6.49 -1.99
N PHE A 28 -10.75 7.56 -2.27
CA PHE A 28 -10.17 8.90 -2.50
C PHE A 28 -9.09 8.93 -3.60
N LEU A 29 -9.16 8.00 -4.56
CA LEU A 29 -8.31 7.91 -5.75
C LEU A 29 -9.20 7.93 -7.00
N THR A 30 -8.65 8.41 -8.11
CA THR A 30 -9.27 8.27 -9.44
C THR A 30 -8.50 7.26 -10.30
N GLU A 31 -9.15 6.72 -11.33
CA GLU A 31 -8.53 5.75 -12.25
C GLU A 31 -7.28 6.30 -12.94
N SER A 32 -7.27 7.61 -13.25
CA SER A 32 -6.13 8.32 -13.83
C SER A 32 -4.90 8.34 -12.91
N GLU A 33 -5.05 8.05 -11.62
CA GLU A 33 -3.94 8.02 -10.66
C GLU A 33 -3.32 6.62 -10.51
N LEU A 34 -3.91 5.58 -11.11
CA LEU A 34 -3.47 4.19 -10.90
C LEU A 34 -2.04 3.92 -11.39
N ASP A 35 -1.55 4.67 -12.37
CA ASP A 35 -0.19 4.51 -12.89
C ASP A 35 0.81 5.49 -12.24
N ARG A 36 0.40 6.19 -11.17
CA ARG A 36 1.32 7.02 -10.39
C ARG A 36 2.34 6.14 -9.66
N PRO A 37 3.62 6.58 -9.59
CA PRO A 37 4.63 5.89 -8.81
C PRO A 37 4.29 5.83 -7.32
N LEU A 38 4.49 4.66 -6.72
CA LEU A 38 4.43 4.41 -5.29
C LEU A 38 5.78 3.91 -4.78
N TYR A 39 6.06 4.22 -3.52
CA TYR A 39 7.31 3.90 -2.86
C TYR A 39 7.06 3.29 -1.50
N ARG A 40 7.85 2.29 -1.12
CA ARG A 40 7.86 1.75 0.24
C ARG A 40 9.26 1.34 0.64
N ILE A 41 9.66 1.72 1.85
CA ILE A 41 10.92 1.30 2.45
C ILE A 41 10.66 0.01 3.23
N PHE A 42 11.41 -1.03 2.91
CA PHE A 42 11.49 -2.27 3.66
C PHE A 42 12.86 -2.37 4.32
N SER A 43 12.99 -3.13 5.41
CA SER A 43 14.31 -3.67 5.76
C SER A 43 14.76 -4.66 4.67
N PHE A 44 16.06 -4.83 4.47
CA PHE A 44 16.56 -5.80 3.49
C PHE A 44 16.07 -7.24 3.76
N GLN A 45 15.98 -7.65 5.03
CA GLN A 45 15.43 -8.96 5.42
C GLN A 45 13.98 -9.15 4.94
N ARG A 46 13.12 -8.14 5.07
CA ARG A 46 11.74 -8.23 4.56
C ARG A 46 11.69 -8.27 3.04
N LEU A 47 12.62 -7.61 2.36
CA LEU A 47 12.73 -7.74 0.91
C LEU A 47 13.16 -9.15 0.52
N GLU A 48 14.12 -9.74 1.22
CA GLU A 48 14.55 -11.13 1.03
C GLU A 48 13.39 -12.12 1.18
N GLU A 49 12.60 -12.00 2.25
CA GLU A 49 11.39 -12.82 2.46
C GLU A 49 10.42 -12.69 1.28
N ILE A 50 10.22 -11.49 0.73
CA ILE A 50 9.34 -11.26 -0.43
C ILE A 50 9.86 -12.01 -1.66
N PHE A 51 11.17 -12.02 -1.91
CA PHE A 51 11.76 -12.72 -3.06
C PHE A 51 11.78 -14.24 -2.87
N GLN A 52 12.01 -14.73 -1.66
CA GLN A 52 12.02 -16.16 -1.35
C GLN A 52 10.61 -16.77 -1.43
N GLU A 53 9.61 -16.06 -0.89
CA GLU A 53 8.24 -16.56 -0.83
C GLU A 53 7.40 -16.17 -2.04
N ASN A 54 7.83 -15.20 -2.85
CA ASN A 54 7.03 -14.54 -3.88
C ASN A 54 5.71 -13.97 -3.31
N LYS A 55 5.76 -13.44 -2.08
CA LYS A 55 4.58 -12.96 -1.36
C LYS A 55 4.79 -11.59 -0.78
N LEU A 56 3.75 -10.75 -0.86
CA LEU A 56 3.69 -9.50 -0.12
C LEU A 56 2.82 -9.67 1.13
N THR A 57 3.28 -9.11 2.25
CA THR A 57 2.62 -9.27 3.56
C THR A 57 1.86 -7.99 3.97
N LEU A 58 0.56 -8.10 4.18
CA LEU A 58 -0.27 -7.15 4.90
C LEU A 58 -0.31 -7.52 6.39
N VAL A 59 -0.49 -6.54 7.27
CA VAL A 59 -0.59 -6.76 8.73
C VAL A 59 -1.92 -6.22 9.26
N LYS A 60 -2.40 -6.75 10.37
CA LYS A 60 -3.59 -6.19 11.02
C LYS A 60 -3.37 -4.71 11.37
N PRO A 61 -4.33 -3.81 11.11
CA PRO A 61 -4.25 -2.39 11.49
C PRO A 61 -4.00 -2.15 12.97
N ARG A 62 -4.33 -3.13 13.84
CA ARG A 62 -4.02 -3.06 15.28
C ARG A 62 -2.55 -3.01 15.62
N LEU A 63 -1.69 -3.45 14.70
CA LEU A 63 -0.24 -3.41 14.84
C LEU A 63 0.36 -2.11 14.30
N TRP A 64 -0.46 -1.18 13.80
CA TRP A 64 0.00 0.13 13.37
C TRP A 64 0.28 1.03 14.58
N GLU A 65 1.33 1.83 14.48
CA GLU A 65 1.85 2.61 15.61
C GLU A 65 1.00 3.85 15.97
N ASP A 66 0.19 4.41 15.05
CA ASP A 66 -0.61 5.61 15.35
C ASP A 66 -1.82 5.28 16.25
N PRO A 67 -1.84 5.75 17.52
CA PRO A 67 -2.95 5.48 18.44
C PRO A 67 -4.29 6.04 17.94
N PHE A 68 -4.28 7.08 17.11
CA PHE A 68 -5.51 7.69 16.60
C PHE A 68 -6.18 6.82 15.54
N GLU A 69 -5.41 6.08 14.75
CA GLU A 69 -5.96 5.10 13.81
C GLU A 69 -6.68 3.98 14.57
N ASN A 70 -6.18 3.64 15.76
CA ASN A 70 -6.83 2.70 16.67
C ASN A 70 -8.07 3.29 17.35
N PHE A 71 -8.19 4.61 17.53
CA PHE A 71 -9.34 5.25 18.19
C PHE A 71 -10.65 5.07 17.42
N ILE A 72 -10.63 5.20 16.09
CA ILE A 72 -11.79 4.90 15.22
C ILE A 72 -12.22 3.44 15.42
N LEU A 73 -11.24 2.55 15.47
CA LEU A 73 -11.40 1.10 15.47
C LEU A 73 -11.78 0.53 16.84
N ASN A 74 -11.53 1.26 17.93
CA ASN A 74 -11.86 0.88 19.30
C ASN A 74 -13.17 1.51 19.80
N SER A 75 -13.92 2.18 18.92
CA SER A 75 -15.17 2.84 19.30
C SER A 75 -16.29 1.83 19.56
N ILE A 76 -17.08 2.11 20.59
CA ILE A 76 -18.32 1.39 20.93
C ILE A 76 -19.47 2.12 20.24
N GLY A 77 -20.25 1.40 19.44
CA GLY A 77 -21.47 1.90 18.83
C GLY A 77 -22.71 1.44 19.61
N TYR A 78 -23.83 2.14 19.42
CA TYR A 78 -25.13 1.74 19.94
C TYR A 78 -26.12 1.62 18.78
N LEU A 79 -26.87 0.53 18.74
CA LEU A 79 -27.99 0.35 17.82
C LEU A 79 -29.17 1.23 18.23
N PRO A 80 -30.15 1.49 17.32
CA PRO A 80 -31.34 2.30 17.66
C PRO A 80 -32.15 1.77 18.84
N ASP A 81 -32.03 0.48 19.16
CA ASP A 81 -32.68 -0.17 20.31
C ASP A 81 -31.84 -0.12 21.60
N GLY A 82 -30.72 0.61 21.59
CA GLY A 82 -29.83 0.80 22.74
C GLY A 82 -28.82 -0.34 22.96
N ARG A 83 -28.84 -1.39 22.14
CA ARG A 83 -27.83 -2.47 22.24
C ARG A 83 -26.46 -1.95 21.85
N GLU A 84 -25.48 -2.23 22.71
CA GLU A 84 -24.08 -1.99 22.42
C GLU A 84 -23.59 -2.93 21.31
N PHE A 85 -22.84 -2.39 20.35
CA PHE A 85 -22.06 -3.20 19.43
C PHE A 85 -20.64 -2.66 19.35
N GLN A 86 -19.67 -3.56 19.41
CA GLN A 86 -18.29 -3.23 19.09
C GLN A 86 -18.09 -3.38 17.58
N ILE A 87 -17.27 -2.50 17.01
CA ILE A 87 -16.86 -2.56 15.61
C ILE A 87 -15.86 -3.71 15.44
N GLY A 88 -16.34 -4.95 15.53
CA GLY A 88 -15.54 -6.18 15.55
C GLY A 88 -14.95 -6.59 14.20
N PHE A 89 -15.30 -5.89 13.10
CA PHE A 89 -14.75 -6.21 11.78
C PHE A 89 -13.24 -5.96 11.70
N ARG A 90 -12.63 -5.20 12.62
CA ARG A 90 -11.20 -4.82 12.60
C ARG A 90 -10.28 -6.02 12.43
N ASP A 91 -10.56 -7.11 13.14
CA ASP A 91 -9.68 -8.28 13.10
C ASP A 91 -9.71 -8.98 11.74
N ASN A 92 -10.73 -8.70 10.92
CA ASN A 92 -10.82 -9.19 9.55
C ASN A 92 -10.04 -8.32 8.57
N PHE A 93 -9.58 -7.13 8.98
CA PHE A 93 -8.83 -6.25 8.10
C PHE A 93 -7.32 -6.43 8.25
N TYR A 94 -6.64 -6.36 7.11
CA TYR A 94 -5.21 -6.28 6.98
C TYR A 94 -4.88 -5.09 6.08
N GLY A 95 -3.71 -4.49 6.27
CA GLY A 95 -3.27 -3.42 5.38
C GLY A 95 -1.78 -3.22 5.33
N GLN A 96 -1.38 -2.36 4.40
CA GLN A 96 -0.01 -1.96 4.17
C GLN A 96 0.04 -0.56 3.55
N CYS A 97 0.91 0.30 4.10
CA CYS A 97 1.04 1.69 3.68
C CYS A 97 2.17 1.88 2.66
N TRP A 98 1.94 2.69 1.65
CA TRP A 98 2.89 3.10 0.63
C TRP A 98 2.91 4.62 0.56
N SER A 99 3.95 5.21 -0.01
CA SER A 99 4.11 6.65 -0.10
C SER A 99 4.14 7.11 -1.55
N LEU A 100 3.54 8.27 -1.83
CA LEU A 100 3.73 9.00 -3.09
C LEU A 100 5.03 9.82 -3.11
N THR A 101 5.78 9.86 -2.00
CA THR A 101 7.03 10.62 -1.87
C THR A 101 8.20 9.79 -2.39
N LYS A 102 8.79 10.23 -3.52
CA LYS A 102 9.94 9.57 -4.15
C LYS A 102 11.16 9.51 -3.23
N GLU A 103 11.53 10.61 -2.60
CA GLU A 103 12.76 10.73 -1.80
C GLU A 103 12.52 11.68 -0.63
N SER A 104 12.90 11.25 0.58
CA SER A 104 12.76 12.04 1.81
C SER A 104 13.70 11.49 2.87
N ASP A 105 14.53 12.36 3.46
CA ASP A 105 15.41 11.96 4.57
C ASP A 105 14.61 11.47 5.79
N ALA A 106 13.51 12.15 6.11
CA ALA A 106 12.62 11.75 7.19
C ALA A 106 12.11 10.31 7.00
N MET A 107 11.72 9.95 5.77
CA MET A 107 11.26 8.59 5.47
C MET A 107 12.37 7.55 5.67
N TRP A 108 13.61 7.84 5.27
CA TRP A 108 14.74 6.93 5.54
C TRP A 108 15.01 6.78 7.03
N ARG A 109 14.94 7.87 7.81
CA ARG A 109 15.18 7.81 9.26
C ARG A 109 14.10 7.01 9.99
N ILE A 110 12.83 7.20 9.61
CA ILE A 110 11.69 6.53 10.21
C ILE A 110 11.69 5.03 9.84
N TYR A 111 11.80 4.70 8.56
CA TYR A 111 11.58 3.32 8.07
C TYR A 111 12.87 2.51 7.86
N SER A 112 14.05 3.12 8.00
CA SER A 112 15.36 2.47 7.94
C SER A 112 16.27 2.97 9.06
N PRO A 113 15.91 2.79 10.35
CA PRO A 113 16.71 3.31 11.46
C PRO A 113 18.11 2.68 11.50
N LYS A 114 18.25 1.42 11.08
CA LYS A 114 19.50 0.66 11.03
C LYS A 114 20.30 0.86 9.73
N LYS A 115 19.89 1.78 8.84
CA LYS A 115 20.54 2.06 7.54
C LYS A 115 20.63 0.87 6.57
N ASN A 116 19.89 -0.21 6.85
CA ASN A 116 19.81 -1.43 6.03
C ASN A 116 18.50 -1.52 5.23
N GLY A 117 17.84 -0.38 5.05
CA GLY A 117 16.58 -0.29 4.33
C GLY A 117 16.77 -0.20 2.83
N VAL A 118 15.73 -0.65 2.13
CA VAL A 118 15.60 -0.65 0.68
C VAL A 118 14.23 -0.10 0.31
N LYS A 119 14.22 0.92 -0.53
CA LYS A 119 13.02 1.51 -1.07
C LYS A 119 12.71 0.86 -2.40
N VAL A 120 11.54 0.26 -2.51
CA VAL A 120 11.04 -0.24 -3.80
C VAL A 120 10.13 0.80 -4.43
N LYS A 121 10.16 0.89 -5.76
CA LYS A 121 9.26 1.68 -6.58
C LYS A 121 8.32 0.76 -7.35
N THR A 122 7.05 1.11 -7.41
CA THR A 122 6.01 0.42 -8.20
C THR A 122 4.98 1.43 -8.68
N THR A 123 3.84 0.99 -9.22
CA THR A 123 2.64 1.80 -9.43
C THR A 123 1.47 1.25 -8.63
N ILE A 124 0.45 2.09 -8.37
CA ILE A 124 -0.77 1.65 -7.67
C ILE A 124 -1.38 0.44 -8.39
N ARG A 125 -1.46 0.48 -9.72
CA ARG A 125 -2.01 -0.59 -10.55
C ARG A 125 -1.27 -1.90 -10.35
N LYS A 126 0.05 -1.90 -10.52
CA LYS A 126 0.89 -3.09 -10.38
C LYS A 126 0.69 -3.72 -9.00
N LEU A 127 0.77 -2.89 -7.97
CA LEU A 127 0.64 -3.32 -6.58
C LEU A 127 -0.76 -3.84 -6.22
N PHE A 128 -1.82 -3.14 -6.65
CA PHE A 128 -3.19 -3.47 -6.24
C PHE A 128 -3.78 -4.65 -7.01
N THR A 129 -3.38 -4.86 -8.27
CA THR A 129 -3.87 -5.95 -9.11
C THR A 129 -3.80 -7.33 -8.45
N PRO A 130 -2.64 -7.80 -7.94
CA PRO A 130 -2.56 -9.11 -7.29
C PRO A 130 -3.43 -9.20 -6.02
N LEU A 131 -3.52 -8.13 -5.21
CA LEU A 131 -4.39 -8.11 -4.03
C LEU A 131 -5.89 -8.16 -4.42
N PHE A 132 -6.27 -7.45 -5.48
CA PHE A 132 -7.62 -7.51 -6.04
C PHE A 132 -7.94 -8.91 -6.56
N GLN A 133 -6.95 -9.60 -7.15
CA GLN A 133 -7.12 -10.97 -7.63
C GLN A 133 -7.17 -12.01 -6.50
N ALA A 134 -6.48 -11.76 -5.39
CA ALA A 134 -6.50 -12.61 -4.20
C ALA A 134 -7.80 -12.48 -3.39
N GLY A 135 -8.48 -11.33 -3.46
CA GLY A 135 -9.79 -11.18 -2.84
C GLY A 135 -10.90 -11.93 -3.57
N GLY A 136 -11.97 -12.25 -2.85
CA GLY A 136 -13.13 -12.96 -3.38
C GLY A 136 -13.67 -12.30 -4.65
N LYS A 137 -13.69 -13.07 -5.74
CA LYS A 137 -14.15 -12.62 -7.06
C LYS A 137 -15.63 -12.94 -7.21
N HIS A 138 -16.44 -11.91 -7.37
CA HIS A 138 -17.84 -12.04 -7.73
C HIS A 138 -18.07 -11.44 -9.11
N THR A 139 -19.12 -11.88 -9.79
CA THR A 139 -19.44 -11.41 -11.14
C THR A 139 -20.83 -10.81 -11.14
N LYS A 140 -20.95 -9.55 -11.57
CA LYS A 140 -22.25 -8.90 -11.78
C LYS A 140 -22.97 -9.59 -12.96
N ASN A 141 -24.29 -9.41 -13.06
CA ASN A 141 -25.09 -10.00 -14.16
C ASN A 141 -24.61 -9.60 -15.57
N ASN A 142 -23.89 -8.47 -15.70
CA ASN A 142 -23.31 -7.99 -16.95
C ASN A 142 -21.87 -8.53 -17.21
N GLY A 143 -21.40 -9.52 -16.45
CA GLY A 143 -20.08 -10.12 -16.61
C GLY A 143 -18.91 -9.32 -16.02
N ILE A 144 -19.16 -8.16 -15.41
CA ILE A 144 -18.13 -7.34 -14.78
C ILE A 144 -17.77 -7.95 -13.41
N MET A 145 -16.49 -8.21 -13.19
CA MET A 145 -16.00 -8.67 -11.90
C MET A 145 -16.11 -7.57 -10.85
N TYR A 146 -16.36 -7.94 -9.60
CA TYR A 146 -16.26 -7.03 -8.47
C TYR A 146 -15.64 -7.75 -7.28
N ASN A 147 -15.06 -6.96 -6.38
CA ASN A 147 -14.37 -7.43 -5.19
C ASN A 147 -14.90 -6.60 -4.01
N LEU A 148 -15.33 -7.26 -2.93
CA LEU A 148 -15.84 -6.60 -1.72
C LEU A 148 -14.80 -6.56 -0.57
N SER A 149 -13.62 -7.08 -0.84
CA SER A 149 -12.59 -7.42 0.14
C SER A 149 -11.33 -6.56 0.01
N SER A 150 -10.95 -6.16 -1.20
CA SER A 150 -9.68 -5.48 -1.46
C SER A 150 -9.92 -4.01 -1.83
N PHE A 151 -9.20 -3.08 -1.19
CA PHE A 151 -9.32 -1.64 -1.44
C PHE A 151 -7.95 -0.97 -1.51
N VAL A 152 -7.85 0.09 -2.31
CA VAL A 152 -6.65 0.93 -2.38
C VAL A 152 -7.03 2.41 -2.40
N GLY A 153 -6.28 3.26 -1.72
CA GLY A 153 -6.69 4.64 -1.56
C GLY A 153 -5.65 5.59 -1.00
N LYS A 154 -5.87 6.89 -1.20
CA LYS A 154 -5.07 7.96 -0.58
C LYS A 154 -5.58 8.22 0.82
N VAL A 155 -4.65 8.39 1.76
CA VAL A 155 -4.99 8.86 3.10
C VAL A 155 -5.36 10.35 3.05
N LYS A 156 -6.51 10.69 3.65
CA LYS A 156 -6.92 12.06 3.95
C LYS A 156 -6.39 12.46 5.31
N TYR A 157 -5.84 13.67 5.37
CA TYR A 157 -5.27 14.22 6.58
C TYR A 157 -6.19 15.30 7.15
N ALA A 158 -6.50 15.21 8.43
CA ALA A 158 -7.29 16.22 9.13
C ALA A 158 -6.81 16.38 10.57
N ASN A 159 -7.16 17.50 11.21
CA ASN A 159 -6.85 17.71 12.62
C ASN A 159 -7.73 16.81 13.51
N THR A 160 -7.32 16.61 14.77
CA THR A 160 -8.01 15.73 15.72
C THR A 160 -9.49 16.11 15.91
N LYS A 161 -9.81 17.41 15.95
CA LYS A 161 -11.19 17.89 16.12
C LYS A 161 -12.06 17.46 14.94
N THR A 162 -11.60 17.71 13.72
CA THR A 162 -12.31 17.32 12.48
C THR A 162 -12.49 15.81 12.39
N LEU A 163 -11.45 15.02 12.70
CA LEU A 163 -11.56 13.56 12.70
C LEU A 163 -12.56 13.08 13.76
N THR A 164 -12.52 13.65 14.96
CA THR A 164 -13.48 13.32 16.03
C THR A 164 -14.91 13.69 15.64
N THR A 165 -15.13 14.83 14.99
CA THR A 165 -16.45 15.21 14.45
C THR A 165 -16.94 14.21 13.40
N MET A 166 -16.07 13.77 12.50
CA MET A 166 -16.43 12.75 11.50
C MET A 166 -16.82 11.41 12.12
N LEU A 167 -16.27 11.07 13.28
CA LEU A 167 -16.59 9.84 14.02
C LEU A 167 -17.89 9.93 14.84
N LYS A 168 -18.24 11.14 15.28
CA LYS A 168 -19.47 11.40 16.05
C LYS A 168 -20.69 11.65 15.17
N ASP A 169 -20.51 11.78 13.85
CA ASP A 169 -21.60 11.91 12.90
C ASP A 169 -22.28 10.53 12.72
N GLU A 170 -23.37 10.32 13.47
CA GLU A 170 -24.11 9.05 13.51
C GLU A 170 -24.57 8.60 12.14
N LYS A 171 -25.11 9.51 11.32
CA LYS A 171 -25.59 9.19 9.97
C LYS A 171 -24.44 8.71 9.11
N ARG A 172 -23.33 9.47 9.09
CA ARG A 172 -22.14 9.11 8.31
C ARG A 172 -21.54 7.77 8.75
N MET A 173 -21.52 7.49 10.06
CA MET A 173 -20.96 6.24 10.58
C MET A 173 -21.90 5.06 10.30
N SER A 174 -23.21 5.24 10.45
CA SER A 174 -24.21 4.25 10.06
C SER A 174 -24.08 3.88 8.58
N ASP A 175 -24.03 4.87 7.69
CA ASP A 175 -23.87 4.66 6.24
C ASP A 175 -22.58 3.88 5.91
N ARG A 176 -21.51 4.06 6.69
CA ARG A 176 -20.22 3.36 6.50
C ARG A 176 -20.21 1.95 7.07
N ILE A 177 -20.82 1.75 8.23
CA ILE A 177 -20.83 0.46 8.94
C ILE A 177 -21.76 -0.54 8.24
N PHE A 178 -22.92 -0.07 7.76
CA PHE A 178 -23.91 -0.90 7.08
C PHE A 178 -23.75 -0.93 5.56
N ASP A 179 -22.65 -0.38 5.04
CA ASP A 179 -22.33 -0.44 3.62
C ASP A 179 -22.15 -1.89 3.16
N GLN A 180 -22.86 -2.28 2.10
CA GLN A 180 -22.79 -3.63 1.55
C GLN A 180 -21.64 -3.80 0.54
N SER A 181 -21.02 -2.70 0.10
CA SER A 181 -19.91 -2.76 -0.86
C SER A 181 -18.55 -3.07 -0.21
N GLY A 182 -18.47 -3.01 1.13
CA GLY A 182 -17.20 -3.10 1.88
C GLY A 182 -16.41 -1.78 1.90
N TRP A 183 -16.74 -0.84 1.01
CA TRP A 183 -16.07 0.44 0.85
C TRP A 183 -16.28 1.34 2.07
N GLY A 184 -17.47 1.32 2.65
CA GLY A 184 -17.83 2.12 3.82
C GLY A 184 -16.91 1.83 5.00
N GLN A 185 -16.71 0.55 5.32
CA GLN A 185 -15.83 0.10 6.40
C GLN A 185 -14.37 0.33 6.03
N ALA A 186 -13.95 -0.08 4.81
CA ALA A 186 -12.56 0.09 4.36
C ALA A 186 -12.12 1.55 4.34
N SER A 187 -13.00 2.48 3.94
CA SER A 187 -12.66 3.90 3.82
C SER A 187 -12.37 4.58 5.16
N THR A 188 -12.72 3.97 6.30
CA THR A 188 -12.35 4.46 7.63
C THR A 188 -10.84 4.40 7.90
N PHE A 189 -10.13 3.44 7.27
CA PHE A 189 -8.68 3.28 7.38
C PHE A 189 -7.89 4.32 6.59
N PHE A 190 -8.54 5.26 5.89
CA PHE A 190 -7.88 6.25 5.05
C PHE A 190 -7.93 7.66 5.64
N PHE A 191 -8.00 7.76 6.96
CA PHE A 191 -7.94 9.03 7.69
C PHE A 191 -6.78 9.00 8.70
N LYS A 192 -5.95 10.04 8.66
CA LYS A 192 -4.80 10.20 9.57
C LYS A 192 -4.67 11.64 10.04
N ARG A 193 -3.94 11.88 11.12
CA ARG A 193 -3.69 13.23 11.64
C ARG A 193 -2.74 14.01 10.72
N VAL A 194 -2.95 15.33 10.62
CA VAL A 194 -2.12 16.24 9.80
C VAL A 194 -0.61 16.13 10.09
N ALA A 195 -0.21 15.79 11.31
CA ALA A 195 1.21 15.58 11.66
C ALA A 195 1.93 14.57 10.76
N PHE A 196 1.20 13.60 10.19
CA PHE A 196 1.73 12.55 9.32
C PHE A 196 1.60 12.86 7.83
N GLN A 197 1.13 14.05 7.45
CA GLN A 197 0.90 14.42 6.04
C GLN A 197 2.17 14.32 5.18
N HIS A 198 3.34 14.45 5.79
CA HIS A 198 4.64 14.31 5.14
C HIS A 198 4.85 12.92 4.52
N GLU A 199 4.15 11.89 5.00
CA GLU A 199 4.23 10.52 4.47
C GLU A 199 3.51 10.35 3.12
N LYS A 200 2.52 11.21 2.81
CA LYS A 200 1.71 11.14 1.58
C LYS A 200 1.22 9.73 1.26
N GLU A 201 0.65 9.08 2.27
CA GLU A 201 0.28 7.67 2.22
C GLU A 201 -0.80 7.31 1.18
N VAL A 202 -0.58 6.14 0.57
CA VAL A 202 -1.58 5.33 -0.12
C VAL A 202 -1.63 3.97 0.58
N ARG A 203 -2.81 3.48 0.96
CA ARG A 203 -2.95 2.22 1.69
C ARG A 203 -3.57 1.15 0.82
N LEU A 204 -3.09 -0.08 0.98
CA LEU A 204 -3.82 -1.29 0.63
C LEU A 204 -4.60 -1.73 1.86
N ILE A 205 -5.85 -2.09 1.68
CA ILE A 205 -6.72 -2.65 2.72
C ILE A 205 -7.34 -3.94 2.18
N TYR A 206 -7.33 -4.98 2.98
CA TYR A 206 -7.90 -6.28 2.66
C TYR A 206 -8.79 -6.76 3.81
N ASN A 207 -10.03 -7.10 3.52
CA ASN A 207 -10.96 -7.74 4.44
C ASN A 207 -10.96 -9.25 4.16
N SER A 208 -10.44 -10.05 5.08
CA SER A 208 -10.46 -11.51 5.00
C SER A 208 -11.85 -12.11 5.29
N GLN A 209 -12.83 -11.26 5.61
CA GLN A 209 -14.22 -11.57 5.99
C GLN A 209 -14.32 -12.38 7.29
N HIS A 210 -13.69 -13.55 7.35
CA HIS A 210 -13.75 -14.48 8.48
C HIS A 210 -12.41 -15.19 8.79
N ASP A 211 -11.39 -15.08 7.94
CA ASP A 211 -10.07 -15.68 8.20
C ASP A 211 -9.12 -14.68 8.89
N ASN A 212 -9.22 -14.61 10.21
CA ASN A 212 -8.53 -13.62 11.04
C ASN A 212 -7.60 -14.24 12.10
N GLN A 213 -7.19 -15.49 11.90
CA GLN A 213 -6.40 -16.24 12.89
C GLN A 213 -5.00 -15.65 13.09
N PHE A 214 -4.39 -15.15 12.02
CA PHE A 214 -3.02 -14.63 12.03
C PHE A 214 -2.99 -13.10 12.01
N ASP A 215 -1.91 -12.52 12.52
CA ASP A 215 -1.69 -11.06 12.45
C ASP A 215 -1.24 -10.58 11.06
N THR A 216 -0.96 -11.53 10.16
CA THR A 216 -0.43 -11.28 8.82
C THR A 216 -1.26 -11.98 7.76
N PHE A 217 -1.52 -11.27 6.66
CA PHE A 217 -2.10 -11.84 5.46
C PHE A 217 -1.08 -11.71 4.32
N LYS A 218 -0.77 -12.82 3.65
CA LYS A 218 0.20 -12.85 2.54
C LYS A 218 -0.53 -13.13 1.23
N PHE A 219 -0.18 -12.40 0.17
CA PHE A 219 -0.70 -12.65 -1.17
C PHE A 219 0.43 -12.77 -2.19
N GLU A 220 0.22 -13.62 -3.19
CA GLU A 220 1.20 -13.94 -4.22
C GLU A 220 1.49 -12.71 -5.09
N ILE A 221 2.77 -12.49 -5.39
CA ILE A 221 3.27 -11.49 -6.32
C ILE A 221 4.43 -12.06 -7.14
N VAL A 222 4.72 -11.42 -8.27
CA VAL A 222 5.97 -11.65 -9.01
C VAL A 222 6.85 -10.40 -8.83
N PRO A 223 7.92 -10.44 -8.00
CA PRO A 223 8.69 -9.24 -7.65
C PRO A 223 9.22 -8.46 -8.87
N ASN A 224 9.63 -9.16 -9.94
CA ASN A 224 10.07 -8.54 -11.19
C ASN A 224 8.96 -7.80 -11.95
N ASP A 225 7.70 -8.21 -11.81
CA ASP A 225 6.58 -7.53 -12.47
C ASP A 225 6.10 -6.33 -11.65
N ILE A 226 6.18 -6.45 -10.32
CA ILE A 226 5.68 -5.47 -9.36
C ILE A 226 6.69 -4.35 -9.11
N PHE A 227 7.97 -4.66 -8.89
CA PHE A 227 8.97 -3.66 -8.49
C PHE A 227 9.79 -3.17 -9.67
N ASP A 228 9.59 -1.91 -10.07
CA ASP A 228 10.30 -1.28 -11.19
C ASP A 228 11.73 -0.88 -10.85
N GLU A 229 11.98 -0.54 -9.59
CA GLU A 229 13.27 -0.05 -9.12
C GLU A 229 13.45 -0.36 -7.64
N ILE A 230 14.65 -0.82 -7.25
CA ILE A 230 15.07 -0.98 -5.86
C ILE A 230 16.19 0.02 -5.59
N VAL A 231 15.98 0.85 -4.57
CA VAL A 231 16.89 1.92 -4.15
C VAL A 231 17.37 1.64 -2.74
N PHE A 232 18.67 1.43 -2.56
CA PHE A 232 19.28 1.25 -1.25
C PHE A 232 19.41 2.57 -0.49
N ASP A 233 19.31 2.50 0.85
CA ASP A 233 19.47 3.63 1.76
C ASP A 233 20.75 4.42 1.44
N PRO A 234 20.69 5.76 1.35
CA PRO A 234 21.85 6.58 1.01
C PRO A 234 22.95 6.58 2.09
N ARG A 235 22.66 6.07 3.30
CA ARG A 235 23.59 5.97 4.43
C ARG A 235 24.19 4.57 4.57
N MET A 236 23.78 3.61 3.73
CA MET A 236 24.36 2.28 3.66
C MET A 236 25.81 2.36 3.16
N ASN A 237 26.72 1.60 3.77
CA ASN A 237 28.11 1.59 3.31
C ASN A 237 28.24 0.85 1.97
N LEU A 238 29.35 1.06 1.26
CA LEU A 238 29.54 0.52 -0.09
C LEU A 238 29.61 -1.02 -0.11
N SER A 239 30.23 -1.63 0.90
CA SER A 239 30.38 -3.09 1.00
C SER A 239 29.01 -3.76 1.16
N ASP A 240 28.20 -3.29 2.11
CA ASP A 240 26.84 -3.80 2.34
C ASP A 240 25.98 -3.66 1.08
N TYR A 241 26.07 -2.50 0.41
CA TYR A 241 25.35 -2.27 -0.84
C TYR A 241 25.75 -3.28 -1.93
N GLN A 242 27.04 -3.54 -2.10
CA GLN A 242 27.53 -4.48 -3.12
C GLN A 242 27.09 -5.92 -2.81
N GLU A 243 27.16 -6.34 -1.54
CA GLU A 243 26.71 -7.66 -1.12
C GLU A 243 25.20 -7.84 -1.36
N MET A 244 24.39 -6.91 -0.84
CA MET A 244 22.94 -6.97 -0.95
C MET A 244 22.46 -6.83 -2.40
N ARG A 245 23.14 -6.02 -3.22
CA ARG A 245 22.89 -5.95 -4.66
C ARG A 245 23.16 -7.29 -5.33
N SER A 246 24.25 -7.96 -4.97
CA SER A 246 24.60 -9.28 -5.53
C SER A 246 23.56 -10.33 -5.17
N LYS A 247 23.00 -10.28 -3.96
CA LYS A 247 21.87 -11.12 -3.53
C LYS A 247 20.64 -10.91 -4.43
N LEU A 248 20.21 -9.66 -4.66
CA LEU A 248 19.07 -9.38 -5.55
C LEU A 248 19.26 -9.91 -6.97
N LEU A 249 20.48 -9.80 -7.51
CA LEU A 249 20.80 -10.36 -8.82
C LEU A 249 20.74 -11.90 -8.80
N SER A 250 21.23 -12.53 -7.72
CA SER A 250 21.16 -13.99 -7.57
C SER A 250 19.73 -14.52 -7.44
N TRP A 251 18.81 -13.72 -6.89
CA TRP A 251 17.38 -14.02 -6.85
C TRP A 251 16.67 -13.73 -8.18
N GLY A 252 17.42 -13.32 -9.22
CA GLY A 252 16.89 -13.08 -10.55
C GLY A 252 16.15 -11.75 -10.70
N TYR A 253 16.42 -10.74 -9.87
CA TYR A 253 15.87 -9.40 -10.10
C TYR A 253 16.55 -8.74 -11.29
N GLN A 254 15.76 -8.34 -12.29
CA GLN A 254 16.25 -7.84 -13.59
C GLN A 254 16.08 -6.34 -13.76
N ASN A 255 15.26 -5.71 -12.91
CA ASN A 255 14.96 -4.29 -13.00
C ASN A 255 16.04 -3.45 -12.30
N LYS A 256 15.83 -2.13 -12.29
CA LYS A 256 16.85 -1.16 -11.89
C LYS A 256 17.20 -1.29 -10.40
N ILE A 257 18.48 -1.45 -10.10
CA ILE A 257 19.03 -1.41 -8.74
C ILE A 257 20.00 -0.25 -8.61
N ILE A 258 19.76 0.66 -7.66
CA ILE A 258 20.67 1.77 -7.36
C ILE A 258 20.83 1.98 -5.85
N GLN A 259 21.85 2.73 -5.47
CA GLN A 259 21.91 3.35 -4.14
C GLN A 259 21.49 4.81 -4.24
N SER A 260 20.65 5.29 -3.31
CA SER A 260 20.22 6.69 -3.31
C SER A 260 21.43 7.63 -3.21
N GLY A 261 21.39 8.69 -4.02
CA GLY A 261 22.43 9.71 -4.06
C GLY A 261 22.22 10.86 -3.07
N LEU A 262 21.25 10.76 -2.15
CA LEU A 262 20.83 11.88 -1.29
C LEU A 262 21.98 12.54 -0.51
N TYR A 263 22.97 11.74 -0.08
CA TYR A 263 24.15 12.20 0.66
C TYR A 263 25.42 12.26 -0.20
N LYS A 264 25.34 12.02 -1.52
CA LYS A 264 26.50 12.09 -2.42
C LYS A 264 26.75 13.55 -2.79
N ILE A 265 27.79 14.14 -2.20
CA ILE A 265 28.25 15.49 -2.53
C ILE A 265 28.81 15.45 -3.96
N LYS A 266 28.34 16.37 -4.82
CA LYS A 266 29.02 16.66 -6.08
C LYS A 266 30.18 17.60 -5.78
N THR A 267 31.38 17.29 -6.27
CA THR A 267 32.51 18.19 -6.18
C THR A 267 32.23 19.44 -7.02
N PHE A 268 32.32 20.61 -6.42
CA PHE A 268 32.20 21.89 -7.12
C PHE A 268 33.51 22.65 -6.96
N THR A 269 34.06 23.13 -8.08
CA THR A 269 35.19 24.05 -8.08
C THR A 269 34.64 25.47 -8.11
N ILE A 270 34.98 26.27 -7.11
CA ILE A 270 34.67 27.70 -7.09
C ILE A 270 35.94 28.44 -7.46
N SER A 271 35.96 29.08 -8.63
CA SER A 271 37.05 29.97 -9.02
C SER A 271 36.76 31.38 -8.50
N LEU A 272 37.63 31.91 -7.64
CA LEU A 272 37.56 33.28 -7.16
C LEU A 272 38.39 34.19 -8.07
N ARG A 273 37.91 35.40 -8.36
CA ARG A 273 38.72 36.44 -9.01
C ARG A 273 39.54 37.16 -7.95
N SER A 274 40.80 37.49 -8.25
CA SER A 274 41.56 38.45 -7.46
C SER A 274 40.90 39.83 -7.57
N LEU A 275 40.87 40.56 -6.44
CA LEU A 275 40.42 41.95 -6.38
C LEU A 275 41.32 42.87 -7.20
#